data_AF-A0A6N8A7F2-F1
#
_entry.id   AF-A0A6N8A7F2-F1
#
_cell.length_a   1.000
_cell.length_b   1.000
_cell.length_c   1.000
_cell.angle_alpha   90.00
_cell.angle_beta   90.00
_cell.angle_gamma   90.00
#
_symmetry.space_group_name_H-M   'P 1'
#
loop_
_entity.id
_entity.type
_entity.pdbx_description
1 polymer ?
#
loop_
_entity_poly.entity_id
_entity_poly.type
_entity_poly.pdbx_seq_one_letter_code
_entity_poly.pdbx_strand_id
1 'polypeptide(L)'
;MNKWVYLGVLSLLAACDVPQAPVVTGADGQARIQINTSGLTCYNTRCLDINPTARSVRSVGNRTTRIPGNIDVSTGTVTPAEFEQMGVAASLAGGVGSGNR
;
A
#
# COMPACT_ATOMS: atom_id res chain seq x y z
N MET A 1 6.90 -55.25 -15.24
CA MET A 1 7.39 -55.13 -13.85
C MET A 1 7.98 -53.74 -13.66
N ASN A 2 7.40 -52.97 -12.74
CA ASN A 2 8.00 -51.94 -11.87
C ASN A 2 8.97 -50.91 -12.52
N LYS A 3 8.72 -49.60 -12.48
CA LYS A 3 8.31 -48.81 -11.31
C LYS A 3 7.99 -47.38 -11.74
N TRP A 4 6.86 -46.87 -11.25
CA TRP A 4 6.56 -45.45 -11.14
C TRP A 4 7.54 -44.78 -10.16
N VAL A 5 8.07 -43.61 -10.50
CA VAL A 5 8.78 -42.74 -9.56
C VAL A 5 8.38 -41.29 -9.80
N TYR A 6 7.47 -40.80 -8.93
CA TYR A 6 7.41 -39.48 -8.27
C TYR A 6 7.62 -38.23 -9.15
N LEU A 7 6.61 -37.42 -9.49
CA LEU A 7 5.66 -36.66 -8.65
C LEU A 7 6.33 -35.69 -7.67
N GLY A 8 6.19 -34.39 -7.96
CA GLY A 8 6.34 -33.28 -7.02
C GLY A 8 7.79 -32.90 -6.73
N VAL A 9 8.21 -31.64 -6.85
CA VAL A 9 7.56 -30.44 -6.35
C VAL A 9 8.03 -29.27 -7.22
N LEU A 10 7.14 -28.73 -8.06
CA LEU A 10 7.29 -27.34 -8.50
C LEU A 10 6.91 -26.48 -7.30
N SER A 11 7.92 -25.96 -6.61
CA SER A 11 7.75 -24.90 -5.63
C SER A 11 7.24 -23.67 -6.38
N LEU A 12 5.92 -23.55 -6.53
CA LEU A 12 5.29 -22.30 -6.89
C LEU A 12 5.64 -21.31 -5.78
N LEU A 13 6.61 -20.44 -6.07
CA LEU A 13 6.76 -19.17 -5.39
C LEU A 13 5.42 -18.46 -5.54
N ALA A 14 4.55 -18.62 -4.54
CA ALA A 14 3.49 -17.66 -4.30
C ALA A 14 4.20 -16.35 -3.97
N ALA A 15 4.60 -15.61 -5.01
CA ALA A 15 4.78 -14.18 -4.87
C ALA A 15 3.43 -13.70 -4.37
N CYS A 16 3.39 -13.26 -3.11
CA CYS A 16 2.26 -12.49 -2.62
C CYS A 16 2.27 -11.19 -3.41
N ASP A 17 1.69 -11.23 -4.61
CA ASP A 17 1.39 -10.04 -5.41
C ASP A 17 0.38 -9.26 -4.59
N VAL A 18 0.87 -8.30 -3.81
CA VAL A 18 -0.02 -7.44 -3.04
C VAL A 18 -0.79 -6.63 -4.08
N PRO A 19 -2.13 -6.73 -4.12
CA PRO A 19 -2.90 -6.13 -5.20
C PRO A 19 -2.57 -4.63 -5.29
N GLN A 20 -2.12 -4.19 -6.47
CA GLN A 20 -1.95 -2.76 -6.70
C GLN A 20 -3.31 -2.08 -6.61
N ALA A 21 -3.34 -0.93 -5.95
CA ALA A 21 -4.54 -0.13 -5.82
C ALA A 21 -5.01 0.31 -7.21
N PRO A 22 -6.31 0.17 -7.52
CA PRO A 22 -6.82 0.56 -8.83
C PRO A 22 -6.61 2.06 -9.02
N VAL A 23 -6.07 2.42 -10.18
CA VAL A 23 -5.97 3.81 -10.62
C VAL A 23 -7.15 4.09 -11.53
N VAL A 24 -8.00 5.02 -11.13
CA VAL A 24 -9.19 5.47 -11.86
C VAL A 24 -8.94 6.87 -12.43
N THR A 25 -9.61 7.19 -13.53
CA THR A 25 -9.62 8.56 -14.06
C THR A 25 -10.69 9.35 -13.31
N GLY A 26 -10.27 10.43 -12.65
CA GLY A 26 -11.17 11.38 -11.98
C GLY A 26 -12.03 12.15 -12.98
N ALA A 27 -13.06 12.83 -12.49
CA ALA A 27 -13.96 13.65 -13.31
C ALA A 27 -13.25 14.82 -14.01
N ASP A 28 -12.08 15.21 -13.49
CA ASP A 28 -11.16 16.21 -14.02
C ASP A 28 -10.17 15.66 -15.06
N GLY A 29 -10.27 14.36 -15.41
CA GLY A 29 -9.35 13.68 -16.31
C GLY A 29 -8.01 13.27 -15.68
N GLN A 30 -7.83 13.50 -14.38
CA GLN A 30 -6.58 13.16 -13.69
C GLN A 30 -6.56 11.72 -13.18
N ALA A 31 -5.38 11.12 -13.09
CA ALA A 31 -5.23 9.82 -12.43
C ALA A 31 -5.48 9.94 -10.92
N ARG A 32 -6.29 9.03 -10.37
CA ARG A 32 -6.64 8.94 -8.95
C ARG A 32 -6.45 7.51 -8.48
N ILE A 33 -5.77 7.32 -7.37
CA ILE A 33 -5.57 6.04 -6.71
C ILE A 33 -6.75 5.82 -5.78
N GLN A 34 -7.43 4.67 -5.94
CA GLN A 34 -8.51 4.30 -5.05
C GLN A 34 -7.96 3.78 -3.72
N ILE A 35 -8.44 4.37 -2.63
CA ILE A 35 -8.03 3.98 -1.28
C ILE A 35 -8.73 2.66 -0.93
N ASN A 36 -7.94 1.66 -0.55
CA ASN A 36 -8.46 0.44 0.05
C ASN A 36 -8.63 0.65 1.57
N THR A 37 -9.87 0.65 2.05
CA THR A 37 -10.18 0.79 3.49
C THR A 37 -10.18 -0.54 4.25
N SER A 38 -10.13 -1.66 3.53
CA SER A 38 -10.11 -3.03 4.09
C SER A 38 -8.71 -3.64 4.09
N GLY A 39 -7.68 -2.89 3.70
CA GLY A 39 -6.32 -3.38 3.60
C GLY A 39 -5.34 -2.32 3.11
N LEU A 40 -4.18 -2.76 2.63
CA LEU A 40 -3.14 -1.87 2.14
C LEU A 40 -3.52 -1.30 0.76
N THR A 41 -3.30 0.00 0.60
CA THR A 41 -3.31 0.69 -0.69
C THR A 41 -1.88 0.68 -1.23
N CYS A 42 -1.61 -0.15 -2.25
CA CYS A 42 -0.28 -0.29 -2.83
C CYS A 42 -0.17 0.44 -4.16
N TYR A 43 0.76 1.39 -4.27
CA TYR A 43 1.02 2.14 -5.49
C TYR A 43 2.51 2.44 -5.61
N ASN A 44 3.06 2.28 -6.82
CA ASN A 44 4.44 2.62 -7.16
C ASN A 44 5.49 2.16 -6.12
N THR A 45 5.47 0.86 -5.80
CA THR A 45 6.33 0.17 -4.80
C THR A 45 6.09 0.48 -3.32
N ARG A 46 5.12 1.35 -2.98
CA ARG A 46 4.77 1.67 -1.60
C ARG A 46 3.41 1.10 -1.26
N CYS A 47 3.26 0.59 -0.05
CA CYS A 47 1.99 0.13 0.49
C CYS A 47 1.65 0.90 1.76
N LEU A 48 0.52 1.61 1.74
CA LEU A 48 0.05 2.42 2.84
C LEU A 48 -1.29 1.89 3.35
N ASP A 49 -1.41 1.72 4.65
CA ASP A 49 -2.69 1.58 5.34
C ASP A 49 -3.26 2.99 5.53
N ILE A 50 -4.34 3.30 4.81
CA ILE A 50 -4.96 4.63 4.82
C ILE A 50 -6.36 4.47 5.40
N ASN A 51 -6.59 5.10 6.55
CA ASN A 51 -7.89 5.14 7.17
C ASN A 51 -8.48 6.55 7.00
N PRO A 52 -9.39 6.76 6.04
CA PRO A 52 -10.00 8.07 5.80
C PRO A 52 -10.89 8.51 6.98
N THR A 53 -11.55 7.59 7.66
CA THR A 53 -12.42 7.87 8.81
C THR A 53 -11.63 8.40 10.01
N ALA A 54 -10.51 7.75 10.34
CA ALA A 54 -9.61 8.18 11.42
C ALA A 54 -8.60 9.25 10.96
N ARG A 55 -8.60 9.58 9.67
CA ARG A 55 -7.66 10.49 9.00
C ARG A 55 -6.20 10.15 9.32
N SER A 56 -5.90 8.85 9.29
CA SER A 56 -4.58 8.31 9.65
C SER A 56 -3.98 7.52 8.51
N VAL A 57 -2.66 7.54 8.40
CA VAL A 57 -1.89 6.76 7.43
C VAL A 57 -0.73 6.05 8.12
N ARG A 58 -0.43 4.84 7.69
CA ARG A 58 0.68 4.03 8.18
C ARG A 58 1.37 3.34 7.01
N SER A 59 2.70 3.36 7.01
CA SER A 59 3.49 2.53 6.10
C SER A 59 3.76 1.17 6.76
N VAL A 60 3.86 0.11 5.95
CA VAL A 60 4.24 -1.22 6.44
C VAL A 60 5.56 -1.13 7.21
N GLY A 61 5.58 -1.64 8.45
CA GLY A 61 6.74 -1.57 9.33
C GLY A 61 6.87 -0.28 10.17
N ASN A 62 6.07 0.75 9.89
CA ASN A 62 6.13 2.03 10.61
C ASN A 62 4.95 2.24 11.57
N ARG A 63 5.03 3.32 12.36
CA ARG A 63 3.94 3.79 13.22
C ARG A 63 2.86 4.51 12.41
N THR A 64 1.64 4.46 12.92
CA THR A 64 0.53 5.25 12.39
C THR A 64 0.77 6.74 12.64
N THR A 65 0.52 7.55 11.62
CA THR A 65 0.57 9.02 11.69
C THR A 65 -0.70 9.63 11.12
N ARG A 66 -0.85 10.94 11.29
CA ARG A 66 -1.97 11.68 10.74
C ARG A 66 -1.73 11.97 9.25
N ILE A 67 -2.78 11.88 8.45
CA ILE A 67 -2.75 12.31 7.04
C ILE A 67 -2.51 13.83 7.00
N PRO A 68 -1.59 14.33 6.16
CA PRO A 68 -1.33 15.76 6.01
C PRO A 68 -2.60 16.61 5.86
N GLY A 69 -2.57 17.80 6.45
CA GLY A 69 -3.72 18.71 6.54
C GLY A 69 -4.36 19.07 5.19
N ASN A 70 -3.54 19.11 4.15
CA ASN A 70 -3.84 19.54 2.80
C ASN A 70 -4.37 18.42 1.88
N ILE A 71 -4.46 17.18 2.36
CA ILE A 71 -4.88 16.03 1.56
C ILE A 71 -6.31 15.66 1.95
N ASP A 72 -7.20 15.64 0.96
CA ASP A 72 -8.58 15.21 1.13
C ASP A 72 -8.71 13.73 0.76
N VAL A 73 -9.11 12.92 1.74
CA VAL A 73 -9.36 11.48 1.59
C VAL A 73 -10.83 11.11 1.72
N SER A 74 -11.72 12.10 1.91
CA SER A 74 -13.15 11.90 2.11
C SER A 74 -13.85 11.28 0.89
N THR A 75 -13.29 11.48 -0.31
CA THR A 75 -13.79 10.94 -1.57
C THR A 75 -13.42 9.46 -1.78
N GLY A 76 -12.58 8.88 -0.92
CA GLY A 76 -12.08 7.51 -1.09
C GLY A 76 -11.04 7.34 -2.20
N THR A 77 -10.56 8.45 -2.78
CA THR A 77 -9.48 8.45 -3.78
C THR A 77 -8.49 9.57 -3.48
N VAL A 78 -7.25 9.40 -3.93
CA VAL A 78 -6.19 10.42 -3.82
C VAL A 78 -5.40 10.50 -5.12
N THR A 79 -4.81 11.65 -5.41
CA THR A 79 -3.87 11.76 -6.53
C THR A 79 -2.57 11.01 -6.21
N PRO A 80 -1.79 10.61 -7.23
CA PRO A 80 -0.44 10.08 -7.04
C PRO A 80 0.47 10.98 -6.21
N ALA A 81 0.38 12.30 -6.39
CA ALA A 81 1.17 13.27 -5.64
C ALA A 81 0.81 13.27 -4.13
N GLU A 82 -0.47 13.25 -3.82
CA GLU A 82 -0.95 13.14 -2.43
C GLU A 82 -0.55 11.81 -1.80
N PHE A 83 -0.63 10.72 -2.55
CA PHE A 83 -0.20 9.40 -2.08
C PHE A 83 1.30 9.36 -1.74
N GLU A 84 2.16 9.93 -2.59
CA GLU A 84 3.59 10.08 -2.31
C GLU A 84 3.83 10.94 -1.06
N GLN A 85 3.11 12.06 -0.91
CA GLN A 85 3.22 12.93 0.27
C GLN A 85 2.81 12.18 1.56
N MET A 86 1.73 11.40 1.52
CA MET A 86 1.34 10.54 2.64
C MET A 86 2.41 9.48 2.94
N GLY A 87 3.01 8.90 1.90
CA GLY A 87 4.11 7.95 2.03
C GLY A 87 5.32 8.56 2.73
N VAL A 88 5.70 9.80 2.39
CA VAL A 88 6.76 10.53 3.08
C VAL A 88 6.40 10.76 4.55
N ALA A 89 5.19 11.24 4.84
CA ALA A 89 4.75 11.47 6.21
C ALA A 89 4.75 10.18 7.05
N ALA A 90 4.27 9.07 6.48
CA ALA A 90 4.25 7.76 7.12
C ALA A 90 5.65 7.15 7.30
N SER A 91 6.58 7.43 6.39
CA SER A 91 8.00 7.07 6.54
C SER A 91 8.68 7.85 7.66
N LEU A 92 8.40 9.15 7.77
CA LEU A 92 8.94 10.01 8.83
C LEU A 92 8.39 9.65 10.21
N ALA A 93 7.13 9.23 10.30
CA ALA A 93 6.51 8.79 11.55
C ALA A 93 7.12 7.48 12.11
N GLY A 94 7.79 6.71 11.25
CA GLY A 94 8.57 5.54 11.62
C GLY A 94 9.98 5.84 12.11
N GLY A 95 10.47 7.09 11.97
CA GLY A 95 11.76 7.59 12.48
C GLY A 95 12.94 6.63 12.43
N VAL A 96 13.84 6.81 11.45
CA VAL A 96 15.29 6.54 11.50
C VAL A 96 15.74 5.96 12.86
N GLY A 97 15.75 4.62 13.01
CA GLY A 97 16.06 4.00 14.31
C GLY A 97 15.61 2.56 14.57
N SER A 98 15.00 1.84 13.62
CA SER A 98 14.69 0.41 13.77
C SER A 98 15.51 -0.42 12.77
N GLY A 99 16.82 -0.41 12.96
CA GLY A 99 17.78 -1.11 12.12
C GLY A 99 19.18 -1.14 12.75
N ASN A 100 19.25 -1.67 13.97
CA ASN A 100 20.38 -2.37 14.61
C ASN A 100 20.27 -2.25 16.13
N ARG A 101 19.68 -3.27 16.74
CA ARG A 101 20.14 -3.78 18.04
C ARG A 101 20.62 -5.20 17.82
#